data_AF-A0A0M2HE71-F1
#
_entry.id   AF-A0A0M2HE71-F1
#
_cell.length_a   1.000
_cell.length_b   1.000
_cell.length_c   1.000
_cell.angle_alpha   90.00
_cell.angle_beta   90.00
_cell.angle_gamma   90.00
#
_symmetry.space_group_name_H-M   'P 1'
#
loop_
_entity.id
_entity.type
_entity.pdbx_description
1 polymer ?
#
loop_
_entity_poly.entity_id
_entity_poly.type
_entity_poly.pdbx_seq_one_letter_code
_entity_poly.pdbx_strand_id
1 'polypeptide(L)'
;MPDTAINPRDPVFVSYRHSDGIALAAELTWLLRAAGIPVWRDVDDLPPGDTDARLQQAIDEGISGAVIIITPQIADSRVVREVEAPRLLRLHRSSPQFALGIVNAIQTSTGVVDYDAPDRVLGMERPELRSVDQKSASRLGLVTMARQMLWHRIAAIRPLLSASGGELRLSLQTRNTPQVYDRTDADLDIRIRPSAHEKLPSAHGLEDFAETAQFLPDAVTRAGANGVRIEGGAHLSVSIAIGAAIPSTRVGPMTVVDGRGVHWVSSTEPQLPDEPRLRIVRESTIPSTAPAPGRPDVAAYIDLQHPRSDAAFDNYLTEHAAELVAWQHLAPTRTGLLDAADGGTIAAEAVAHIRELSMTNGNAVVHLMVRGPFGLAVLIGRLTNTLRVVAYEWTDSDAPDGTFMPPRYEPIVQLRASTPAGVIERVIVADAE
;
A
#
# COMPACT_ATOMS: atom_id res chain seq x y z
N MET A 1 -4.20 -37.08 4.00
CA MET A 1 -3.96 -36.11 2.92
C MET A 1 -2.47 -36.14 2.64
N PRO A 2 -2.01 -36.06 1.38
CA PRO A 2 -0.59 -35.83 1.17
C PRO A 2 -0.19 -34.54 1.90
N ASP A 3 0.99 -34.55 2.54
CA ASP A 3 1.62 -33.36 3.11
C ASP A 3 1.89 -32.36 1.97
N THR A 4 0.87 -31.63 1.54
CA THR A 4 1.08 -30.47 0.67
C THR A 4 1.76 -29.42 1.55
N ALA A 5 3.07 -29.28 1.35
CA ALA A 5 3.85 -28.25 2.03
C ALA A 5 3.19 -26.89 1.80
N ILE A 6 2.90 -26.18 2.89
CA ILE A 6 2.26 -24.88 2.83
C ILE A 6 3.22 -23.89 2.18
N ASN A 7 2.79 -23.28 1.08
CA ASN A 7 3.54 -22.19 0.47
C ASN A 7 3.17 -20.87 1.18
N PRO A 8 4.13 -20.17 1.81
CA PRO A 8 3.87 -18.93 2.52
C PRO A 8 3.31 -17.79 1.64
N ARG A 9 3.50 -17.87 0.32
CA ARG A 9 3.00 -16.90 -0.66
C ARG A 9 1.54 -17.13 -1.05
N ASP A 10 0.98 -18.28 -0.68
CA ASP A 10 -0.42 -18.58 -0.98
C ASP A 10 -1.38 -17.64 -0.23
N PRO A 11 -2.64 -17.49 -0.67
CA PRO A 11 -3.60 -16.61 -0.03
C PRO A 11 -3.96 -17.00 1.41
N VAL A 12 -4.47 -16.01 2.14
CA VAL A 12 -5.17 -16.21 3.41
C VAL A 12 -6.67 -16.37 3.15
N PHE A 13 -7.28 -17.40 3.74
CA PHE A 13 -8.72 -17.62 3.68
C PHE A 13 -9.45 -16.81 4.77
N VAL A 14 -10.50 -16.07 4.43
CA VAL A 14 -11.33 -15.37 5.43
C VAL A 14 -12.66 -16.11 5.60
N SER A 15 -12.83 -16.76 6.75
CA SER A 15 -14.04 -17.50 7.14
C SER A 15 -15.00 -16.58 7.88
N TYR A 16 -16.26 -16.50 7.42
CA TYR A 16 -17.29 -15.66 8.03
C TYR A 16 -18.69 -16.15 7.66
N ARG A 17 -19.70 -15.73 8.44
CA ARG A 17 -21.11 -15.87 8.07
C ARG A 17 -21.56 -14.67 7.24
N HIS A 18 -22.18 -14.91 6.09
CA HIS A 18 -22.51 -13.86 5.12
C HIS A 18 -23.44 -12.78 5.69
N SER A 19 -24.49 -13.14 6.42
CA SER A 19 -25.54 -12.19 6.85
C SER A 19 -25.11 -11.18 7.92
N ASP A 20 -24.09 -11.47 8.73
CA ASP A 20 -23.64 -10.57 9.80
C ASP A 20 -22.12 -10.36 9.87
N GLY A 21 -21.32 -11.15 9.14
CA GLY A 21 -19.87 -11.01 9.06
C GLY A 21 -19.35 -10.29 7.81
N ILE A 22 -20.19 -10.04 6.79
CA ILE A 22 -19.72 -9.58 5.47
C ILE A 22 -18.99 -8.23 5.49
N ALA A 23 -19.47 -7.27 6.28
CA ALA A 23 -18.84 -5.95 6.38
C ALA A 23 -17.45 -6.03 7.03
N LEU A 24 -17.34 -6.78 8.14
CA LEU A 24 -16.05 -7.04 8.79
C LEU A 24 -15.09 -7.82 7.89
N ALA A 25 -15.61 -8.79 7.15
CA ALA A 25 -14.83 -9.55 6.18
C ALA A 25 -14.28 -8.67 5.06
N ALA A 26 -15.10 -7.76 4.53
CA ALA A 26 -14.67 -6.82 3.50
C ALA A 26 -13.57 -5.89 4.01
N GLU A 27 -13.73 -5.30 5.20
CA GLU A 27 -12.74 -4.41 5.80
C GLU A 27 -11.42 -5.11 6.10
N LEU A 28 -11.46 -6.29 6.73
CA LEU A 28 -10.26 -7.08 6.98
C LEU A 28 -9.57 -7.49 5.66
N THR A 29 -10.35 -7.87 4.64
CA THR A 29 -9.81 -8.28 3.34
C THR A 29 -9.01 -7.14 2.70
N TRP A 30 -9.53 -5.92 2.72
CA TRP A 30 -8.81 -4.77 2.17
C TRP A 30 -7.57 -4.41 2.97
N LEU A 31 -7.60 -4.50 4.29
CA LEU A 31 -6.40 -4.34 5.13
C LEU A 31 -5.34 -5.40 4.85
N LEU A 32 -5.72 -6.68 4.70
CA LEU A 32 -4.79 -7.75 4.34
C LEU A 32 -4.17 -7.48 2.95
N ARG A 33 -5.00 -7.16 1.96
CA ARG A 33 -4.57 -6.80 0.59
C ARG A 33 -3.63 -5.59 0.58
N ALA A 34 -3.96 -4.52 1.30
CA ALA A 34 -3.11 -3.34 1.43
C ALA A 34 -1.82 -3.61 2.19
N ALA A 35 -1.77 -4.63 3.06
CA ALA A 35 -0.57 -5.09 3.75
C ALA A 35 0.33 -6.00 2.89
N GLY A 36 -0.09 -6.35 1.67
CA GLY A 36 0.66 -7.25 0.81
C GLY A 36 0.19 -8.70 0.86
N ILE A 37 -1.00 -8.97 1.41
CA ILE A 37 -1.52 -10.32 1.62
C ILE A 37 -2.62 -10.66 0.62
N PRO A 38 -2.40 -11.59 -0.33
CA PRO A 38 -3.48 -12.15 -1.13
C PRO A 38 -4.52 -12.79 -0.21
N VAL A 39 -5.78 -12.51 -0.50
CA VAL A 39 -6.92 -13.04 0.25
C VAL A 39 -7.79 -13.82 -0.70
N TRP A 40 -8.18 -15.02 -0.26
CA TRP A 40 -9.21 -15.81 -0.90
C TRP A 40 -10.56 -15.50 -0.25
N ARG A 41 -11.54 -15.08 -1.07
CA ARG A 41 -12.89 -14.74 -0.63
C ARG A 41 -13.93 -15.21 -1.65
N ASP A 42 -14.90 -15.95 -1.17
CA ASP A 42 -15.98 -16.51 -1.98
C ASP A 42 -16.82 -15.54 -2.82
N VAL A 43 -17.09 -14.33 -2.32
CA VAL A 43 -17.93 -13.37 -3.06
C VAL A 43 -17.24 -12.91 -4.36
N ASP A 44 -15.91 -12.88 -4.36
CA ASP A 44 -15.12 -12.36 -5.47
C ASP A 44 -14.50 -13.49 -6.33
N ASP A 45 -14.28 -14.67 -5.74
CA ASP A 45 -13.40 -15.70 -6.31
C ASP A 45 -14.08 -17.01 -6.73
N LEU A 46 -15.41 -17.15 -6.54
CA LEU A 46 -16.15 -18.33 -7.01
C LEU A 46 -17.00 -18.04 -8.25
N PRO A 47 -16.94 -18.93 -9.26
CA PRO A 47 -18.01 -19.05 -10.25
C PRO A 47 -19.34 -19.39 -9.54
N PRO A 48 -20.50 -18.99 -10.09
CA PRO A 48 -21.80 -19.34 -9.51
C PRO A 48 -21.92 -20.86 -9.27
N GLY A 49 -22.13 -21.29 -8.01
CA GLY A 49 -22.08 -22.70 -7.62
C GLY A 49 -22.30 -22.99 -6.12
N ASP A 50 -22.11 -24.25 -5.72
CA ASP A 50 -22.47 -24.78 -4.39
C ASP A 50 -21.44 -24.45 -3.29
N THR A 51 -21.92 -24.10 -2.09
CA THR A 51 -21.15 -23.50 -0.99
C THR A 51 -20.19 -24.44 -0.26
N ASP A 52 -20.42 -25.76 -0.27
CA ASP A 52 -19.54 -26.72 0.43
C ASP A 52 -18.22 -26.99 -0.33
N ALA A 53 -18.19 -26.74 -1.64
CA ALA A 53 -17.00 -26.92 -2.48
C ALA A 53 -15.91 -25.87 -2.20
N ARG A 54 -16.26 -24.78 -1.50
CA ARG A 54 -15.48 -23.54 -1.41
C ARG A 54 -14.17 -23.68 -0.64
N LEU A 55 -14.22 -24.15 0.61
CA LEU A 55 -13.03 -24.34 1.41
C LEU A 55 -12.19 -25.51 0.90
N GLN A 56 -12.84 -26.53 0.36
CA GLN A 56 -12.14 -27.65 -0.27
C GLN A 56 -11.33 -27.14 -1.47
N GLN A 57 -11.95 -26.35 -2.35
CA GLN A 57 -11.28 -25.71 -3.48
C GLN A 57 -10.17 -24.78 -3.02
N ALA A 58 -10.40 -23.90 -2.04
CA ALA A 58 -9.34 -23.02 -1.52
C ALA A 58 -8.13 -23.81 -1.00
N ILE A 59 -8.36 -24.92 -0.29
CA ILE A 59 -7.29 -25.80 0.20
C ILE A 59 -6.60 -26.55 -0.95
N ASP A 60 -7.36 -27.00 -1.94
CA ASP A 60 -6.83 -27.69 -3.12
C ASP A 60 -6.01 -26.73 -4.01
N GLU A 61 -6.38 -25.44 -4.04
CA GLU A 61 -5.66 -24.35 -4.73
C GLU A 61 -4.47 -23.79 -3.93
N GLY A 62 -4.38 -24.15 -2.65
CA GLY A 62 -3.33 -23.72 -1.71
C GLY A 62 -3.70 -22.46 -0.91
N ILE A 63 -3.66 -22.57 0.43
CA ILE A 63 -3.79 -21.44 1.37
C ILE A 63 -2.63 -21.44 2.37
N SER A 64 -2.11 -20.26 2.68
CA SER A 64 -1.02 -20.08 3.65
C SER A 64 -1.52 -19.90 5.09
N GLY A 65 -2.79 -19.58 5.26
CA GLY A 65 -3.39 -19.29 6.55
C GLY A 65 -4.87 -18.97 6.45
N ALA A 66 -5.49 -18.68 7.59
CA ALA A 66 -6.87 -18.25 7.65
C ALA A 66 -7.16 -17.28 8.81
N VAL A 67 -8.21 -16.47 8.64
CA VAL A 67 -8.82 -15.69 9.72
C VAL A 67 -10.30 -16.05 9.84
N ILE A 68 -10.75 -16.37 11.05
CA ILE A 68 -12.16 -16.62 11.34
C ILE A 68 -12.77 -15.37 11.98
N ILE A 69 -13.85 -14.84 11.40
CA ILE A 69 -14.59 -13.70 11.94
C ILE A 69 -15.74 -14.22 12.78
N ILE A 70 -15.68 -14.01 14.08
CA ILE A 70 -16.66 -14.47 15.06
C ILE A 70 -17.63 -13.34 15.39
N THR A 71 -18.87 -13.52 15.00
CA THR A 71 -20.01 -12.63 15.29
C THR A 71 -21.06 -13.37 16.14
N PRO A 72 -21.98 -12.67 16.82
CA PRO A 72 -23.00 -13.33 17.64
C PRO A 72 -23.82 -14.39 16.91
N GLN A 73 -24.12 -14.21 15.61
CA GLN A 73 -24.97 -15.14 14.85
C GLN A 73 -24.15 -16.14 14.03
N ILE A 74 -22.82 -16.21 14.18
CA ILE A 74 -22.03 -17.21 13.47
C ILE A 74 -22.43 -18.65 13.83
N ALA A 75 -23.08 -18.83 14.98
CA ALA A 75 -23.68 -20.09 15.41
C ALA A 75 -24.67 -20.68 14.38
N ASP A 76 -25.29 -19.83 13.56
CA ASP A 76 -26.25 -20.24 12.53
C ASP A 76 -25.58 -20.65 11.20
N SER A 77 -24.26 -20.49 11.09
CA SER A 77 -23.51 -20.93 9.91
C SER A 77 -23.04 -22.38 10.07
N ARG A 78 -23.85 -23.31 9.55
CA ARG A 78 -23.54 -24.75 9.57
C ARG A 78 -22.19 -25.05 8.90
N VAL A 79 -21.92 -24.40 7.76
CA VAL A 79 -20.67 -24.59 6.99
C VAL A 79 -19.45 -24.18 7.82
N VAL A 80 -19.49 -23.01 8.47
CA VAL A 80 -18.36 -22.56 9.31
C VAL A 80 -18.14 -23.52 10.49
N ARG A 81 -19.22 -23.94 11.15
CA ARG A 81 -19.17 -24.78 12.35
C ARG A 81 -18.71 -26.20 12.08
N GLU A 82 -19.31 -26.85 11.08
CA GLU A 82 -19.14 -28.29 10.84
C GLU A 82 -17.99 -28.56 9.86
N VAL A 83 -17.66 -27.60 8.99
CA VAL A 83 -16.69 -27.78 7.91
C VAL A 83 -15.46 -26.88 8.09
N GLU A 84 -15.63 -25.56 8.12
CA GLU A 84 -14.49 -24.63 8.02
C GLU A 84 -13.63 -24.59 9.28
N ALA A 85 -14.19 -24.20 10.43
CA ALA A 85 -13.44 -24.05 11.66
C ALA A 85 -12.71 -25.33 12.10
N PRO A 86 -13.34 -26.54 12.08
CA PRO A 86 -12.65 -27.78 12.41
C PRO A 86 -11.49 -28.08 11.46
N ARG A 87 -11.62 -27.74 10.18
CA ARG A 87 -10.58 -28.00 9.17
C ARG A 87 -9.42 -27.03 9.28
N LEU A 88 -9.69 -25.74 9.49
CA LEU A 88 -8.66 -24.72 9.72
C LEU A 88 -7.86 -25.02 10.99
N LEU A 89 -8.52 -25.50 12.06
CA LEU A 89 -7.84 -25.98 13.27
C LEU A 89 -6.97 -27.21 13.02
N ARG A 90 -7.40 -28.15 12.15
CA ARG A 90 -6.54 -29.28 11.76
C ARG A 90 -5.29 -28.79 11.05
N LEU A 91 -5.40 -27.88 10.08
CA LEU A 91 -4.26 -27.30 9.36
C LEU A 91 -3.29 -26.58 10.30
N HIS A 92 -3.82 -25.76 11.20
CA HIS A 92 -3.03 -25.05 12.20
C HIS A 92 -2.24 -26.00 13.11
N ARG A 93 -2.83 -27.13 13.50
CA ARG A 93 -2.17 -28.15 14.32
C ARG A 93 -1.12 -28.94 13.55
N SER A 94 -1.40 -29.29 12.30
CA SER A 94 -0.50 -30.12 11.49
C SER A 94 0.69 -29.36 10.95
N SER A 95 0.62 -28.03 10.86
CA SER A 95 1.57 -27.25 10.09
C SER A 95 1.93 -25.92 10.78
N PRO A 96 3.15 -25.78 11.34
CA PRO A 96 3.60 -24.53 11.98
C PRO A 96 3.63 -23.31 11.03
N GLN A 97 3.72 -23.56 9.73
CA GLN A 97 3.67 -22.54 8.68
C GLN A 97 2.25 -22.06 8.37
N PHE A 98 1.20 -22.70 8.90
CA PHE A 98 -0.17 -22.23 8.74
C PHE A 98 -0.51 -21.18 9.79
N ALA A 99 -0.75 -19.94 9.35
CA ALA A 99 -1.24 -18.88 10.23
C ALA A 99 -2.74 -19.04 10.49
N LEU A 100 -3.17 -19.03 11.75
CA LEU A 100 -4.59 -18.97 12.11
C LEU A 100 -4.83 -17.81 13.08
N GLY A 101 -5.77 -16.93 12.73
CA GLY A 101 -6.19 -15.81 13.57
C GLY A 101 -7.70 -15.74 13.72
N ILE A 102 -8.16 -15.02 14.75
CA ILE A 102 -9.59 -14.76 14.98
C ILE A 102 -9.86 -13.27 15.13
N VAL A 103 -10.84 -12.77 14.38
CA VAL A 103 -11.45 -11.45 14.65
C VAL A 103 -12.74 -11.68 15.41
N ASN A 104 -12.82 -11.21 16.65
CA ASN A 104 -13.90 -11.49 17.56
C ASN A 104 -14.72 -10.21 17.84
N ALA A 105 -15.98 -10.23 17.43
CA ALA A 105 -16.96 -9.17 17.67
C ALA A 105 -17.75 -9.36 18.96
N ILE A 106 -17.59 -10.50 19.66
CA ILE A 106 -18.28 -10.80 20.90
C ILE A 106 -17.47 -10.24 22.07
N GLN A 107 -18.12 -9.45 22.90
CA GLN A 107 -17.52 -8.82 24.07
C GLN A 107 -18.15 -9.38 25.35
N THR A 108 -17.37 -9.36 26.42
CA THR A 108 -17.85 -9.59 27.79
C THR A 108 -18.71 -8.42 28.25
N SER A 109 -19.37 -8.56 29.40
CA SER A 109 -20.11 -7.47 30.05
C SER A 109 -19.25 -6.25 30.40
N THR A 110 -17.92 -6.40 30.43
CA THR A 110 -16.96 -5.31 30.67
C THR A 110 -16.47 -4.64 29.39
N GLY A 111 -16.99 -5.03 28.21
CA GLY A 111 -16.65 -4.43 26.92
C GLY A 111 -15.31 -4.91 26.32
N VAL A 112 -14.70 -5.96 26.88
CA VAL A 112 -13.45 -6.56 26.37
C VAL A 112 -13.80 -7.77 25.50
N VAL A 113 -12.94 -8.16 24.55
CA VAL A 113 -13.10 -9.38 23.75
C VAL A 113 -13.35 -10.60 24.64
N ASP A 114 -14.43 -11.34 24.36
CA ASP A 114 -14.74 -12.62 25.01
C ASP A 114 -13.99 -13.76 24.31
N TYR A 115 -12.81 -14.11 24.83
CA TYR A 115 -11.93 -15.13 24.26
C TYR A 115 -12.51 -16.54 24.25
N ASP A 116 -13.50 -16.83 25.11
CA ASP A 116 -14.18 -18.14 25.15
C ASP A 116 -15.38 -18.20 24.19
N ALA A 117 -15.80 -17.05 23.65
CA ALA A 117 -16.94 -16.98 22.74
C ALA A 117 -16.79 -17.85 21.48
N PRO A 118 -15.65 -17.88 20.77
CA PRO A 118 -15.52 -18.65 19.52
C PRO A 118 -15.84 -20.14 19.71
N ASP A 119 -15.28 -20.77 20.75
CA ASP A 119 -15.54 -22.18 21.05
C ASP A 119 -17.01 -22.41 21.40
N ARG A 120 -17.60 -21.50 22.19
CA ARG A 120 -19.01 -21.57 22.62
C ARG A 120 -20.00 -21.43 21.46
N VAL A 121 -19.82 -20.42 20.60
CA VAL A 121 -20.76 -20.12 19.51
C VAL A 121 -20.62 -21.07 18.34
N LEU A 122 -19.41 -21.59 18.08
CA LEU A 122 -19.21 -22.60 17.05
C LEU A 122 -19.57 -24.02 17.53
N GLY A 123 -19.73 -24.21 18.84
CA GLY A 123 -20.07 -25.50 19.43
C GLY A 123 -18.90 -26.49 19.36
N MET A 124 -17.68 -26.01 19.58
CA MET A 124 -16.48 -26.83 19.54
C MET A 124 -16.48 -27.83 20.69
N GLU A 125 -16.26 -29.11 20.40
CA GLU A 125 -16.19 -30.17 21.43
C GLU A 125 -15.03 -29.95 22.41
N ARG A 126 -13.94 -29.32 21.93
CA ARG A 126 -12.76 -28.96 22.72
C ARG A 126 -12.51 -27.46 22.57
N PRO A 127 -12.20 -26.73 23.65
CA PRO A 127 -12.01 -25.30 23.60
C PRO A 127 -10.61 -24.96 23.08
N GLU A 128 -10.39 -25.14 21.77
CA GLU A 128 -9.11 -24.92 21.10
C GLU A 128 -9.01 -23.48 20.56
N LEU A 129 -10.12 -22.85 20.17
CA LEU A 129 -10.12 -21.52 19.55
C LEU A 129 -9.77 -20.39 20.54
N ARG A 130 -10.06 -20.56 21.84
CA ARG A 130 -9.60 -19.63 22.89
C ARG A 130 -8.09 -19.42 22.93
N SER A 131 -7.32 -20.40 22.42
CA SER A 131 -5.85 -20.34 22.39
C SER A 131 -5.29 -19.77 21.10
N VAL A 132 -6.11 -19.65 20.06
CA VAL A 132 -5.76 -18.95 18.83
C VAL A 132 -5.71 -17.45 19.11
N ASP A 133 -4.78 -16.74 18.48
CA ASP A 133 -4.65 -15.31 18.69
C ASP A 133 -5.90 -14.57 18.19
N GLN A 134 -6.55 -13.82 19.08
CA GLN A 134 -7.78 -13.10 18.81
C GLN A 134 -7.57 -11.59 18.88
N LYS A 135 -8.28 -10.87 18.01
CA LYS A 135 -8.34 -9.40 18.01
C LYS A 135 -9.79 -8.95 17.96
N SER A 136 -10.07 -7.77 18.52
CA SER A 136 -11.41 -7.18 18.45
C SER A 136 -11.83 -6.89 17.02
N ALA A 137 -13.13 -6.90 16.75
CA ALA A 137 -13.70 -6.46 15.49
C ALA A 137 -13.67 -4.92 15.26
N SER A 138 -12.91 -4.18 16.07
CA SER A 138 -12.66 -2.74 15.85
C SER A 138 -11.61 -2.52 14.77
N ARG A 139 -11.59 -1.35 14.13
CA ARG A 139 -10.59 -1.01 13.10
C ARG A 139 -9.14 -1.28 13.55
N LEU A 140 -8.78 -0.82 14.74
CA LEU A 140 -7.46 -1.09 15.34
C LEU A 140 -7.17 -2.60 15.50
N GLY A 141 -8.20 -3.39 15.87
CA GLY A 141 -8.09 -4.84 15.97
C GLY A 141 -7.87 -5.51 14.61
N LEU A 142 -8.57 -5.06 13.56
CA LEU A 142 -8.39 -5.53 12.18
C LEU A 142 -6.98 -5.22 11.65
N VAL A 143 -6.50 -3.98 11.84
CA VAL A 143 -5.13 -3.57 11.47
C VAL A 143 -4.11 -4.40 12.22
N THR A 144 -4.34 -4.66 13.51
CA THR A 144 -3.46 -5.50 14.32
C THR A 144 -3.43 -6.94 13.82
N MET A 145 -4.58 -7.50 13.42
CA MET A 145 -4.67 -8.83 12.82
C MET A 145 -3.89 -8.89 11.50
N ALA A 146 -4.11 -7.93 10.59
CA ALA A 146 -3.39 -7.87 9.32
C ALA A 146 -1.86 -7.82 9.52
N ARG A 147 -1.39 -7.02 10.48
CA ARG A 147 0.02 -6.96 10.87
C ARG A 147 0.56 -8.31 11.35
N GLN A 148 -0.19 -9.05 12.16
CA GLN A 148 0.27 -10.34 12.68
C GLN A 148 0.32 -11.41 11.61
N MET A 149 -0.67 -11.42 10.70
CA MET A 149 -0.65 -12.29 9.52
C MET A 149 0.56 -11.96 8.63
N LEU A 150 0.87 -10.67 8.44
CA LEU A 150 2.07 -10.24 7.71
C LEU A 150 3.35 -10.72 8.40
N TRP A 151 3.47 -10.60 9.72
CA TRP A 151 4.65 -11.05 10.47
C TRP A 151 4.87 -12.55 10.39
N HIS A 152 3.79 -13.32 10.50
CA HIS A 152 3.86 -14.77 10.35
C HIS A 152 4.35 -15.14 8.93
N ARG A 153 3.75 -14.54 7.90
CA ARG A 153 4.19 -14.73 6.51
C ARG A 153 5.66 -14.37 6.32
N ILE A 154 6.10 -13.20 6.77
CA ILE A 154 7.49 -12.75 6.61
C ILE A 154 8.47 -13.72 7.29
N ALA A 155 8.12 -14.23 8.47
CA ALA A 155 8.93 -15.25 9.14
C ALA A 155 9.01 -16.55 8.31
N ALA A 156 7.91 -16.96 7.69
CA ALA A 156 7.85 -18.14 6.84
C ALA A 156 8.56 -17.97 5.47
N ILE A 157 8.60 -16.75 4.92
CA ILE A 157 9.27 -16.42 3.66
C ILE A 157 10.79 -16.26 3.82
N ARG A 158 11.28 -15.84 5.00
CA ARG A 158 12.70 -15.58 5.25
C ARG A 158 13.68 -16.69 4.79
N PRO A 159 13.43 -17.99 5.03
CA PRO A 159 14.30 -19.05 4.51
C PRO A 159 14.33 -19.11 2.97
N LEU A 160 13.18 -18.85 2.32
CA LEU A 160 13.05 -18.85 0.86
C LEU A 160 13.82 -17.69 0.23
N LEU A 161 13.77 -16.51 0.84
CA LEU A 161 14.53 -15.34 0.40
C LEU A 161 16.03 -15.56 0.50
N SER A 162 16.48 -16.15 1.62
CA SER A 162 17.90 -16.47 1.83
C SER A 162 18.44 -17.41 0.74
N ALA A 163 17.60 -18.32 0.24
CA ALA A 163 17.94 -19.22 -0.86
C ALA A 163 17.87 -18.58 -2.26
N SER A 164 17.18 -17.44 -2.41
CA SER A 164 16.84 -16.82 -3.70
C SER A 164 17.53 -15.45 -3.93
N GLY A 165 18.66 -15.21 -3.27
CA GLY A 165 19.45 -13.97 -3.46
C GLY A 165 19.12 -12.83 -2.48
N GLY A 166 18.13 -13.01 -1.60
CA GLY A 166 17.85 -12.11 -0.48
C GLY A 166 17.03 -10.86 -0.81
N GLU A 167 16.49 -10.73 -2.03
CA GLU A 167 15.66 -9.59 -2.43
C GLU A 167 14.17 -9.85 -2.13
N LEU A 168 13.53 -8.99 -1.33
CA LEU A 168 12.09 -9.08 -1.07
C LEU A 168 11.31 -8.54 -2.27
N ARG A 169 10.41 -9.34 -2.84
CA ARG A 169 9.62 -8.96 -4.01
C ARG A 169 8.24 -8.46 -3.61
N LEU A 170 7.90 -7.26 -4.06
CA LEU A 170 6.62 -6.59 -3.85
C LEU A 170 5.95 -6.35 -5.21
N SER A 171 4.67 -6.70 -5.32
CA SER A 171 3.82 -6.32 -6.45
C SER A 171 2.80 -5.30 -5.97
N LEU A 172 2.66 -4.18 -6.68
CA LEU A 172 1.75 -3.08 -6.32
C LEU A 172 0.73 -2.82 -7.43
N GLN A 173 -0.55 -2.80 -7.09
CA GLN A 173 -1.64 -2.37 -7.98
C GLN A 173 -2.66 -1.49 -7.27
N THR A 174 -3.19 -0.51 -8.00
CA THR A 174 -4.18 0.45 -7.46
C THR A 174 -5.42 0.65 -8.35
N ARG A 175 -5.43 0.05 -9.55
CA ARG A 175 -6.50 0.24 -10.54
C ARG A 175 -7.29 -1.03 -10.83
N ASN A 176 -6.67 -2.19 -10.69
CA ASN A 176 -7.33 -3.45 -10.94
C ASN A 176 -8.25 -3.82 -9.77
N THR A 177 -9.42 -4.38 -10.08
CA THR A 177 -10.20 -5.12 -9.07
C THR A 177 -9.43 -6.39 -8.73
N PRO A 178 -8.92 -6.56 -7.50
CA PRO A 178 -8.12 -7.71 -7.14
C PRO A 178 -9.00 -8.96 -7.10
N GLN A 179 -8.62 -9.97 -7.88
CA GLN A 179 -9.14 -11.34 -7.81
C GLN A 179 -8.03 -12.25 -7.26
N VAL A 180 -8.35 -13.43 -6.73
CA VAL A 180 -7.33 -14.42 -6.32
C VAL A 180 -6.36 -14.76 -7.46
N TYR A 181 -6.83 -14.68 -8.71
CA TYR A 181 -6.01 -14.89 -9.90
C TYR A 181 -5.11 -13.70 -10.28
N ASP A 182 -5.29 -12.53 -9.65
CA ASP A 182 -4.38 -11.37 -9.74
C ASP A 182 -3.16 -11.52 -8.81
N ARG A 183 -3.01 -12.67 -8.13
CA ARG A 183 -1.81 -13.01 -7.36
C ARG A 183 -0.61 -13.11 -8.28
N THR A 184 0.53 -12.63 -7.81
CA THR A 184 1.80 -12.79 -8.50
C THR A 184 2.68 -13.77 -7.75
N ASP A 185 3.89 -14.02 -8.25
CA ASP A 185 4.91 -14.79 -7.53
C ASP A 185 5.70 -13.93 -6.52
N ALA A 186 5.25 -12.69 -6.27
CA ALA A 186 5.83 -11.79 -5.29
C ALA A 186 5.69 -12.33 -3.86
N ASP A 187 6.55 -11.85 -2.97
CA ASP A 187 6.48 -12.19 -1.55
C ASP A 187 5.36 -11.43 -0.85
N LEU A 188 5.04 -10.22 -1.34
CA LEU A 188 3.92 -9.40 -0.92
C LEU A 188 3.19 -8.82 -2.14
N ASP A 189 1.89 -9.06 -2.25
CA ASP A 189 0.99 -8.49 -3.26
C ASP A 189 0.16 -7.37 -2.65
N ILE A 190 0.64 -6.13 -2.77
CA ILE A 190 -0.04 -4.93 -2.27
C ILE A 190 -1.13 -4.54 -3.27
N ARG A 191 -2.38 -4.56 -2.82
CA ARG A 191 -3.55 -4.16 -3.61
C ARG A 191 -4.32 -3.08 -2.85
N ILE A 192 -4.47 -1.92 -3.48
CA ILE A 192 -5.28 -0.81 -2.97
C ILE A 192 -6.68 -0.91 -3.56
N ARG A 193 -7.71 -0.59 -2.75
CA ARG A 193 -9.11 -0.55 -3.19
C ARG A 193 -9.23 0.30 -4.46
N PRO A 194 -9.84 -0.22 -5.54
CA PRO A 194 -9.98 0.54 -6.78
C PRO A 194 -10.91 1.73 -6.53
N SER A 195 -10.66 2.82 -7.24
CA SER A 195 -11.51 4.01 -7.19
C SER A 195 -12.70 3.88 -8.11
N ALA A 196 -13.82 4.50 -7.74
CA ALA A 196 -14.91 4.79 -8.68
C ALA A 196 -14.57 5.97 -9.60
N HIS A 197 -13.60 6.81 -9.20
CA HIS A 197 -13.10 7.90 -10.03
C HIS A 197 -12.20 7.35 -11.16
N GLU A 198 -12.31 7.93 -12.35
CA GLU A 198 -11.58 7.49 -13.54
C GLU A 198 -10.05 7.58 -13.40
N LYS A 199 -9.53 8.70 -12.88
CA LYS A 199 -8.08 8.96 -12.75
C LYS A 199 -7.50 8.92 -11.33
N LEU A 200 -8.30 9.18 -10.30
CA LEU A 200 -7.82 9.36 -8.93
C LEU A 200 -7.91 8.07 -8.12
N PRO A 201 -6.98 7.81 -7.17
CA PRO A 201 -7.06 6.66 -6.27
C PRO A 201 -8.24 6.77 -5.28
N SER A 202 -8.67 5.63 -4.73
CA SER A 202 -9.73 5.57 -3.71
C SER A 202 -9.26 6.16 -2.38
N ALA A 203 -10.05 7.04 -1.76
CA ALA A 203 -9.72 7.58 -0.44
C ALA A 203 -9.69 6.47 0.62
N HIS A 204 -10.75 5.66 0.72
CA HIS A 204 -10.78 4.48 1.60
C HIS A 204 -9.61 3.52 1.34
N GLY A 205 -9.25 3.29 0.07
CA GLY A 205 -8.08 2.47 -0.27
C GLY A 205 -6.76 3.06 0.25
N LEU A 206 -6.61 4.39 0.20
CA LEU A 206 -5.45 5.08 0.75
C LEU A 206 -5.42 5.07 2.27
N GLU A 207 -6.57 5.09 2.93
CA GLU A 207 -6.67 4.93 4.40
C GLU A 207 -6.24 3.51 4.82
N ASP A 208 -6.75 2.49 4.14
CA ASP A 208 -6.30 1.10 4.30
C ASP A 208 -4.78 1.01 4.12
N PHE A 209 -4.23 1.63 3.07
CA PHE A 209 -2.81 1.64 2.80
C PHE A 209 -1.99 2.45 3.81
N ALA A 210 -2.50 3.58 4.30
CA ALA A 210 -1.81 4.38 5.33
C ALA A 210 -1.58 3.57 6.60
N GLU A 211 -2.58 2.80 7.01
CA GLU A 211 -2.51 1.96 8.21
C GLU A 211 -1.59 0.74 8.04
N THR A 212 -1.37 0.25 6.83
CA THR A 212 -0.56 -0.96 6.57
C THR A 212 0.85 -0.66 6.05
N ALA A 213 1.05 0.42 5.29
CA ALA A 213 2.34 0.80 4.70
C ALA A 213 3.42 1.03 5.76
N GLN A 214 3.03 1.44 6.97
CA GLN A 214 3.93 1.60 8.11
C GLN A 214 4.66 0.29 8.50
N PHE A 215 4.13 -0.87 8.10
CA PHE A 215 4.73 -2.17 8.37
C PHE A 215 5.84 -2.53 7.39
N LEU A 216 5.94 -1.89 6.23
CA LEU A 216 6.85 -2.29 5.15
C LEU A 216 8.33 -2.25 5.56
N PRO A 217 8.87 -1.21 6.24
CA PRO A 217 10.25 -1.22 6.71
C PRO A 217 10.59 -2.40 7.64
N ASP A 218 9.67 -2.71 8.55
CA ASP A 218 9.79 -3.81 9.49
C ASP A 218 9.69 -5.15 8.77
N ALA A 219 8.81 -5.27 7.76
CA ALA A 219 8.69 -6.46 6.92
C ALA A 219 10.01 -6.77 6.22
N VAL A 220 10.64 -5.78 5.57
CA VAL A 220 11.94 -5.92 4.92
C VAL A 220 13.03 -6.35 5.92
N THR A 221 13.08 -5.69 7.08
CA THR A 221 14.07 -5.97 8.13
C THR A 221 13.90 -7.39 8.69
N ARG A 222 12.65 -7.78 9.01
CA ARG A 222 12.31 -9.10 9.58
C ARG A 222 12.51 -10.23 8.57
N ALA A 223 12.31 -9.96 7.28
CA ALA A 223 12.61 -10.88 6.20
C ALA A 223 14.11 -11.17 6.07
N GLY A 224 14.97 -10.32 6.64
CA GLY A 224 16.42 -10.40 6.44
C GLY A 224 16.83 -10.06 5.01
N ALA A 225 16.02 -9.26 4.31
CA ALA A 225 16.25 -8.93 2.91
C ALA A 225 17.40 -7.92 2.76
N ASN A 226 18.24 -8.12 1.75
CA ASN A 226 19.36 -7.23 1.41
C ASN A 226 18.95 -6.11 0.44
N GLY A 227 17.76 -6.23 -0.17
CA GLY A 227 17.20 -5.27 -1.12
C GLY A 227 15.72 -5.54 -1.37
N VAL A 228 15.09 -4.67 -2.15
CA VAL A 228 13.66 -4.76 -2.47
C VAL A 228 13.44 -4.63 -3.97
N ARG A 229 12.62 -5.50 -4.55
CA ARG A 229 12.09 -5.36 -5.90
C ARG A 229 10.62 -4.98 -5.84
N ILE A 230 10.24 -3.94 -6.57
CA ILE A 230 8.85 -3.51 -6.71
C ILE A 230 8.44 -3.66 -8.17
N GLU A 231 7.31 -4.28 -8.42
CA GLU A 231 6.73 -4.41 -9.76
C GLU A 231 5.24 -4.02 -9.75
N GLY A 232 4.67 -3.91 -10.95
CA GLY A 232 3.25 -3.57 -11.15
C GLY A 232 3.04 -2.13 -11.62
N GLY A 233 1.97 -1.50 -11.14
CA GLY A 233 1.54 -0.18 -11.60
C GLY A 233 0.61 0.51 -10.61
N ALA A 234 0.95 1.73 -10.26
CA ALA A 234 0.15 2.54 -9.34
C ALA A 234 -0.05 3.96 -9.84
N HIS A 235 -1.04 4.62 -9.27
CA HIS A 235 -1.10 6.07 -9.17
C HIS A 235 0.26 6.61 -8.66
N LEU A 236 0.77 7.70 -9.24
CA LEU A 236 2.09 8.25 -8.93
C LEU A 236 2.21 8.73 -7.47
N SER A 237 1.14 9.27 -6.89
CA SER A 237 1.00 9.60 -5.47
C SER A 237 1.23 8.39 -4.57
N VAL A 238 0.61 7.24 -4.89
CA VAL A 238 0.85 5.97 -4.18
C VAL A 238 2.27 5.47 -4.40
N SER A 239 2.82 5.69 -5.60
CA SER A 239 4.20 5.32 -5.94
C SER A 239 5.20 6.10 -5.09
N ILE A 240 5.01 7.41 -4.93
CA ILE A 240 5.80 8.24 -4.02
C ILE A 240 5.62 7.75 -2.58
N ALA A 241 4.39 7.44 -2.16
CA ALA A 241 4.11 6.95 -0.81
C ALA A 241 4.79 5.62 -0.49
N ILE A 242 4.77 4.62 -1.39
CA ILE A 242 5.46 3.34 -1.17
C ILE A 242 6.99 3.52 -1.17
N GLY A 243 7.52 4.41 -2.02
CA GLY A 243 8.93 4.79 -1.98
C GLY A 243 9.31 5.35 -0.61
N ALA A 244 8.55 6.35 -0.14
CA ALA A 244 8.75 7.00 1.15
C ALA A 244 8.54 6.04 2.34
N ALA A 245 7.71 5.01 2.18
CA ALA A 245 7.53 3.94 3.16
C ALA A 245 8.75 3.02 3.24
N ILE A 246 9.63 2.99 2.24
CA ILE A 246 10.83 2.13 2.18
C ILE A 246 12.07 3.00 1.96
N PRO A 247 12.45 3.84 2.95
CA PRO A 247 13.49 4.85 2.77
C PRO A 247 14.87 4.23 2.61
N SER A 248 15.73 4.88 1.82
CA SER A 248 17.09 4.38 1.52
C SER A 248 18.02 4.32 2.73
N THR A 249 17.72 5.11 3.78
CA THR A 249 18.47 5.13 5.04
C THR A 249 18.23 3.89 5.91
N ARG A 250 17.17 3.11 5.62
CA ARG A 250 16.77 1.96 6.43
C ARG A 250 16.81 0.65 5.65
N VAL A 251 16.59 0.71 4.34
CA VAL A 251 16.47 -0.47 3.48
C VAL A 251 17.55 -0.42 2.40
N GLY A 252 18.16 -1.57 2.12
CA GLY A 252 19.16 -1.79 1.07
C GLY A 252 18.70 -1.40 -0.35
N PRO A 253 19.46 -1.73 -1.40
CA PRO A 253 19.14 -1.35 -2.78
C PRO A 253 17.69 -1.64 -3.18
N MET A 254 17.15 -0.80 -4.07
CA MET A 254 15.78 -0.93 -4.58
C MET A 254 15.81 -1.01 -6.10
N THR A 255 15.08 -2.00 -6.64
CA THR A 255 14.80 -2.12 -8.08
C THR A 255 13.30 -1.97 -8.30
N VAL A 256 12.90 -1.11 -9.23
CA VAL A 256 11.50 -1.00 -9.66
C VAL A 256 11.39 -1.47 -11.10
N VAL A 257 10.51 -2.43 -11.37
CA VAL A 257 10.25 -2.97 -12.70
C VAL A 257 8.94 -2.37 -13.22
N ASP A 258 9.01 -1.59 -14.30
CA ASP A 258 7.81 -1.00 -14.90
C ASP A 258 7.01 -2.02 -15.74
N GLY A 259 5.82 -1.63 -16.20
CA GLY A 259 4.95 -2.52 -17.01
C GLY A 259 5.53 -2.95 -18.36
N ARG A 260 6.69 -2.42 -18.78
CA ARG A 260 7.43 -2.85 -19.97
C ARG A 260 8.61 -3.78 -19.62
N GLY A 261 8.77 -4.15 -18.36
CA GLY A 261 9.88 -4.94 -17.86
C GLY A 261 11.18 -4.14 -17.71
N VAL A 262 11.12 -2.80 -17.71
CA VAL A 262 12.30 -1.95 -17.59
C VAL A 262 12.66 -1.77 -16.12
N HIS A 263 13.95 -1.95 -15.80
CA HIS A 263 14.48 -1.91 -14.44
C HIS A 263 15.02 -0.51 -14.08
N TRP A 264 14.41 0.11 -13.08
CA TRP A 264 14.83 1.38 -12.49
C TRP A 264 15.54 1.09 -11.17
N VAL A 265 16.84 1.39 -11.07
CA VAL A 265 17.67 0.95 -9.94
C VAL A 265 18.10 2.13 -9.07
N SER A 266 18.04 1.95 -7.75
CA SER A 266 18.61 2.85 -6.75
C SER A 266 19.50 2.10 -5.77
N SER A 267 20.67 2.66 -5.47
CA SER A 267 21.54 2.27 -4.38
C SER A 267 20.98 2.69 -3.00
N THR A 268 21.76 2.43 -1.94
CA THR A 268 21.47 2.88 -0.56
C THR A 268 21.75 4.36 -0.36
N GLU A 269 22.84 4.87 -0.95
CA GLU A 269 23.20 6.28 -0.89
C GLU A 269 22.76 7.00 -2.16
N PRO A 270 22.13 8.19 -2.04
CA PRO A 270 21.86 9.04 -3.21
C PRO A 270 23.19 9.46 -3.85
N GLN A 271 23.35 9.17 -5.13
CA GLN A 271 24.50 9.59 -5.91
C GLN A 271 24.07 10.69 -6.86
N LEU A 272 24.64 11.88 -6.70
CA LEU A 272 24.47 12.95 -7.69
C LEU A 272 25.35 12.64 -8.90
N PRO A 273 24.83 12.79 -10.13
CA PRO A 273 25.62 12.55 -11.33
C PRO A 273 26.66 13.68 -11.54
N ASP A 274 27.80 13.36 -12.16
CA ASP A 274 28.81 14.36 -12.54
C ASP A 274 28.26 15.37 -13.56
N GLU A 275 27.41 14.89 -14.48
CA GLU A 275 26.68 15.72 -15.44
C GLU A 275 25.20 15.81 -15.04
N PRO A 276 24.63 17.04 -14.94
CA PRO A 276 23.21 17.22 -14.62
C PRO A 276 22.28 16.47 -15.59
N ARG A 277 21.40 15.64 -15.04
CA ARG A 277 20.34 14.95 -15.79
C ARG A 277 19.05 15.77 -15.82
N LEU A 278 18.86 16.66 -14.87
CA LEU A 278 17.73 17.56 -14.77
C LEU A 278 18.19 19.02 -14.88
N ARG A 279 17.26 19.90 -15.24
CA ARG A 279 17.44 21.35 -15.18
C ARG A 279 16.18 22.00 -14.68
N ILE A 280 16.34 23.12 -13.99
CA ILE A 280 15.25 24.03 -13.69
C ILE A 280 14.91 24.76 -15.00
N VAL A 281 13.70 24.54 -15.52
CA VAL A 281 13.23 25.21 -16.74
C VAL A 281 12.46 26.48 -16.44
N ARG A 282 11.83 26.55 -15.26
CA ARG A 282 11.11 27.71 -14.74
C ARG A 282 11.18 27.68 -13.22
N GLU A 283 11.28 28.84 -12.59
CA GLU A 283 11.19 28.99 -11.15
C GLU A 283 10.67 30.38 -10.79
N SER A 284 10.22 30.53 -9.54
CA SER A 284 9.93 31.84 -8.96
C SER A 284 10.09 31.80 -7.45
N THR A 285 10.54 32.91 -6.89
CA THR A 285 10.45 33.20 -5.45
C THR A 285 9.45 34.33 -5.29
N ILE A 286 8.44 34.11 -4.46
CA ILE A 286 7.35 35.06 -4.23
C ILE A 286 7.67 35.84 -2.95
N PRO A 287 7.84 37.17 -3.01
CA PRO A 287 8.07 37.98 -1.81
C PRO A 287 6.88 37.84 -0.85
N SER A 288 7.09 37.20 0.30
CA SER A 288 6.04 37.07 1.32
C SER A 288 5.77 38.44 1.98
N THR A 289 4.52 38.88 1.99
CA THR A 289 4.12 40.17 2.59
C THR A 289 3.77 40.09 4.08
N ALA A 290 3.75 38.91 4.70
CA ALA A 290 3.69 38.72 6.15
C ALA A 290 3.90 37.23 6.50
N PRO A 291 4.50 36.89 7.65
CA PRO A 291 4.57 35.50 8.10
C PRO A 291 3.17 35.00 8.46
N ALA A 292 2.60 34.12 7.62
CA ALA A 292 1.45 33.32 8.00
C ALA A 292 1.82 32.38 9.15
N PRO A 293 0.92 32.10 10.11
CA PRO A 293 1.19 31.12 11.15
C PRO A 293 1.27 29.72 10.54
N GLY A 294 2.48 29.16 10.47
CA GLY A 294 2.68 27.81 9.92
C GLY A 294 4.03 27.64 9.23
N ARG A 295 4.22 26.47 8.59
CA ARG A 295 5.30 26.28 7.62
C ARG A 295 4.85 26.89 6.30
N PRO A 296 5.74 27.56 5.55
CA PRO A 296 5.43 27.99 4.19
C PRO A 296 5.19 26.80 3.27
N ASP A 297 4.52 27.05 2.15
CA ASP A 297 4.28 26.08 1.10
C ASP A 297 5.10 26.44 -0.15
N VAL A 298 5.74 25.43 -0.74
CA VAL A 298 6.48 25.53 -2.01
C VAL A 298 6.00 24.46 -2.98
N ALA A 299 6.10 24.72 -4.28
CA ALA A 299 5.70 23.74 -5.30
C ALA A 299 6.87 23.25 -6.14
N ALA A 300 6.92 21.95 -6.40
CA ALA A 300 7.89 21.33 -7.28
C ALA A 300 7.18 20.49 -8.33
N TYR A 301 7.33 20.87 -9.60
CA TYR A 301 6.85 20.10 -10.73
C TYR A 301 8.01 19.39 -11.43
N ILE A 302 7.99 18.06 -11.44
CA ILE A 302 8.97 17.24 -12.16
C ILE A 302 8.30 16.67 -13.42
N ASP A 303 8.59 17.27 -14.59
CA ASP A 303 8.12 16.79 -15.89
C ASP A 303 9.19 15.93 -16.58
N LEU A 304 9.02 14.62 -16.49
CA LEU A 304 9.92 13.60 -17.00
C LEU A 304 9.42 12.97 -18.32
N GLN A 305 8.37 13.55 -18.93
CA GLN A 305 7.75 13.03 -20.15
C GLN A 305 7.90 13.97 -21.35
N HIS A 306 7.86 13.38 -22.54
CA HIS A 306 7.78 14.08 -23.81
C HIS A 306 6.47 13.71 -24.55
N PRO A 307 5.75 14.67 -25.17
CA PRO A 307 6.00 16.11 -25.17
C PRO A 307 5.78 16.76 -23.80
N ARG A 308 6.45 17.89 -23.55
CA ARG A 308 6.27 18.70 -22.35
C ARG A 308 4.81 19.20 -22.23
N SER A 309 4.27 19.24 -21.02
CA SER A 309 2.89 19.67 -20.77
C SER A 309 2.76 20.50 -19.49
N ASP A 310 2.67 21.81 -19.65
CA ASP A 310 2.66 22.75 -18.52
C ASP A 310 1.26 23.10 -18.01
N ALA A 311 0.21 22.87 -18.80
CA ALA A 311 -1.11 23.45 -18.58
C ALA A 311 -1.68 23.21 -17.16
N ALA A 312 -1.62 21.98 -16.67
CA ALA A 312 -2.11 21.65 -15.32
C ALA A 312 -1.27 22.29 -14.22
N PHE A 313 0.04 22.45 -14.44
CA PHE A 313 0.91 23.13 -13.48
C PHE A 313 0.70 24.65 -13.50
N ASP A 314 0.48 25.24 -14.66
CA ASP A 314 0.15 26.67 -14.78
C ASP A 314 -1.19 27.01 -14.12
N ASN A 315 -2.20 26.14 -14.26
CA ASN A 315 -3.46 26.25 -13.53
C ASN A 315 -3.24 26.18 -12.02
N TYR A 316 -2.48 25.19 -11.55
CA TYR A 316 -2.13 25.06 -10.14
C TYR A 316 -1.43 26.31 -9.59
N LEU A 317 -0.44 26.84 -10.30
CA LEU A 317 0.26 28.06 -9.88
C LEU A 317 -0.67 29.28 -9.80
N THR A 318 -1.66 29.36 -10.69
CA THR A 318 -2.65 30.44 -10.70
C THR A 318 -3.60 30.34 -9.51
N GLU A 319 -4.11 29.14 -9.24
CA GLU A 319 -5.03 28.86 -8.13
C GLU A 319 -4.37 29.05 -6.76
N HIS A 320 -3.08 28.71 -6.64
CA HIS A 320 -2.32 28.75 -5.38
C HIS A 320 -1.34 29.93 -5.28
N ALA A 321 -1.49 30.97 -6.12
CA ALA A 321 -0.55 32.11 -6.18
C ALA A 321 -0.41 32.87 -4.85
N ALA A 322 -1.44 32.86 -4.01
CA ALA A 322 -1.45 33.53 -2.71
C ALA A 322 -0.83 32.68 -1.57
N GLU A 323 -0.67 31.37 -1.77
CA GLU A 323 -0.26 30.42 -0.74
C GLU A 323 1.23 30.06 -0.87
N LEU A 324 1.72 29.94 -2.10
CA LEU A 324 3.09 29.53 -2.39
C LEU A 324 4.10 30.66 -2.14
N VAL A 325 5.22 30.34 -1.49
CA VAL A 325 6.35 31.27 -1.33
C VAL A 325 7.44 31.08 -2.37
N ALA A 326 7.52 29.90 -3.00
CA ALA A 326 8.43 29.62 -4.09
C ALA A 326 7.95 28.39 -4.89
N TRP A 327 8.42 28.26 -6.13
CA TRP A 327 8.20 27.05 -6.91
C TRP A 327 9.30 26.81 -7.94
N GLN A 328 9.46 25.54 -8.32
CA GLN A 328 10.40 25.10 -9.36
C GLN A 328 9.74 24.08 -10.30
N HIS A 329 10.09 24.19 -11.58
CA HIS A 329 9.77 23.20 -12.61
C HIS A 329 11.07 22.58 -13.12
N LEU A 330 11.22 21.28 -12.91
CA LEU A 330 12.35 20.45 -13.33
C LEU A 330 11.98 19.63 -14.56
N ALA A 331 12.88 19.57 -15.53
CA ALA A 331 12.75 18.70 -16.71
C ALA A 331 14.11 18.09 -17.11
N PRO A 332 14.11 16.96 -17.85
CA PRO A 332 15.34 16.36 -18.38
C PRO A 332 16.19 17.34 -19.18
N THR A 333 17.51 17.26 -19.01
CA THR A 333 18.46 18.04 -19.81
C THR A 333 18.45 17.60 -21.28
N ARG A 334 18.27 16.30 -21.53
CA ARG A 334 18.20 15.69 -22.86
C ARG A 334 16.76 15.41 -23.27
N THR A 335 16.45 15.63 -24.54
CA THR A 335 15.16 15.24 -25.12
C THR A 335 15.15 13.76 -25.46
N GLY A 336 14.03 13.07 -25.23
CA GLY A 336 13.85 11.67 -25.59
C GLY A 336 13.44 10.80 -24.40
N LEU A 337 13.60 9.49 -24.56
CA LEU A 337 13.34 8.52 -23.50
C LEU A 337 14.44 8.59 -22.44
N LEU A 338 14.04 8.54 -21.17
CA LEU A 338 14.97 8.41 -20.06
C LEU A 338 15.61 7.02 -20.04
N ASP A 339 16.89 6.97 -19.74
CA ASP A 339 17.59 5.72 -19.46
C ASP A 339 17.24 5.26 -18.04
N ALA A 340 16.74 4.04 -17.90
CA ALA A 340 16.35 3.51 -16.60
C ALA A 340 17.55 3.19 -15.70
N ALA A 341 18.74 2.98 -16.30
CA ALA A 341 19.99 2.84 -15.57
C ALA A 341 20.35 4.13 -14.80
N ASP A 342 19.93 5.29 -15.29
CA ASP A 342 20.07 6.58 -14.61
C ASP A 342 18.95 6.83 -13.57
N GLY A 343 18.07 5.86 -13.32
CA GLY A 343 16.88 6.05 -12.48
C GLY A 343 17.19 6.60 -11.08
N GLY A 344 18.17 6.00 -10.40
CA GLY A 344 18.61 6.43 -9.07
C GLY A 344 19.26 7.81 -9.05
N THR A 345 20.05 8.16 -10.06
CA THR A 345 20.73 9.46 -10.15
C THR A 345 19.74 10.58 -10.49
N ILE A 346 18.79 10.32 -11.41
CA ILE A 346 17.68 11.25 -11.72
C ILE A 346 16.84 11.51 -10.46
N ALA A 347 16.48 10.47 -9.71
CA ALA A 347 15.72 10.62 -8.47
C ALA A 347 16.51 11.40 -7.41
N ALA A 348 17.81 11.13 -7.26
CA ALA A 348 18.68 11.85 -6.33
C ALA A 348 18.79 13.34 -6.67
N GLU A 349 18.99 13.68 -7.94
CA GLU A 349 19.06 15.07 -8.42
C GLU A 349 17.72 15.81 -8.24
N ALA A 350 16.60 15.18 -8.58
CA ALA A 350 15.27 15.75 -8.37
C ALA A 350 15.04 16.08 -6.89
N VAL A 351 15.35 15.14 -5.99
CA VAL A 351 15.15 15.33 -4.56
C VAL A 351 16.16 16.30 -3.95
N ALA A 352 17.37 16.43 -4.51
CA ALA A 352 18.32 17.47 -4.11
C ALA A 352 17.74 18.87 -4.35
N HIS A 353 17.18 19.12 -5.54
CA HIS A 353 16.51 20.38 -5.86
C HIS A 353 15.30 20.65 -4.95
N ILE A 354 14.42 19.65 -4.77
CA ILE A 354 13.26 19.80 -3.89
C ILE A 354 13.67 20.10 -2.44
N ARG A 355 14.73 19.45 -1.96
CA ARG A 355 15.24 19.63 -0.61
C ARG A 355 15.83 21.01 -0.42
N GLU A 356 16.62 21.49 -1.39
CA GLU A 356 17.12 22.86 -1.41
C GLU A 356 15.95 23.85 -1.37
N LEU A 357 14.98 23.70 -2.26
CA LEU A 357 13.78 24.55 -2.33
C LEU A 357 13.03 24.60 -0.98
N SER A 358 12.83 23.47 -0.31
CA SER A 358 12.20 23.42 1.01
C SER A 358 13.06 24.10 2.08
N MET A 359 14.37 23.81 2.12
CA MET A 359 15.27 24.31 3.16
C MET A 359 15.49 25.82 3.09
N THR A 360 15.68 26.37 1.89
CA THR A 360 15.87 27.82 1.70
C THR A 360 14.60 28.62 2.02
N ASN A 361 13.44 27.96 2.04
CA ASN A 361 12.14 28.55 2.36
C ASN A 361 11.61 28.10 3.74
N GLY A 362 12.50 27.87 4.71
CA GLY A 362 12.12 27.63 6.10
C GLY A 362 11.66 26.20 6.40
N ASN A 363 12.19 25.21 5.67
CA ASN A 363 11.72 23.81 5.69
C ASN A 363 10.22 23.71 5.34
N ALA A 364 9.86 24.37 4.24
CA ALA A 364 8.52 24.44 3.69
C ALA A 364 7.94 23.06 3.38
N VAL A 365 6.61 22.97 3.38
CA VAL A 365 5.89 21.81 2.83
C VAL A 365 6.02 21.85 1.31
N VAL A 366 6.37 20.71 0.71
CA VAL A 366 6.56 20.60 -0.74
C VAL A 366 5.29 20.01 -1.36
N HIS A 367 4.63 20.79 -2.20
CA HIS A 367 3.61 20.31 -3.12
C HIS A 367 4.29 19.71 -4.34
N LEU A 368 4.30 18.38 -4.41
CA LEU A 368 5.06 17.61 -5.39
C LEU A 368 4.14 17.05 -6.48
N MET A 369 4.31 17.57 -7.69
CA MET A 369 3.68 17.07 -8.90
C MET A 369 4.73 16.33 -9.71
N VAL A 370 4.46 15.07 -10.06
CA VAL A 370 5.34 14.27 -10.91
C VAL A 370 4.58 13.85 -12.15
N ARG A 371 5.15 14.12 -13.32
CA ARG A 371 4.69 13.57 -14.60
C ARG A 371 5.82 12.71 -15.14
N GLY A 372 5.71 11.39 -14.98
CA GLY A 372 6.84 10.51 -15.24
C GLY A 372 6.50 9.02 -15.13
N PRO A 373 7.50 8.16 -15.35
CA PRO A 373 7.33 6.72 -15.17
C PRO A 373 7.15 6.37 -13.69
N PHE A 374 6.33 5.36 -13.44
CA PHE A 374 6.08 4.75 -12.12
C PHE A 374 7.37 4.51 -11.32
N GLY A 375 8.37 3.92 -11.98
CA GLY A 375 9.66 3.62 -11.34
C GLY A 375 10.33 4.84 -10.73
N LEU A 376 10.38 5.96 -11.44
CA LEU A 376 10.98 7.20 -10.92
C LEU A 376 10.17 7.80 -9.78
N ALA A 377 8.84 7.74 -9.82
CA ALA A 377 8.01 8.23 -8.71
C ALA A 377 8.29 7.47 -7.40
N VAL A 378 8.48 6.15 -7.47
CA VAL A 378 8.91 5.33 -6.33
C VAL A 378 10.30 5.73 -5.85
N LEU A 379 11.28 5.86 -6.75
CA LEU A 379 12.65 6.22 -6.39
C LEU A 379 12.76 7.64 -5.81
N ILE A 380 11.96 8.58 -6.31
CA ILE A 380 11.86 9.94 -5.75
C ILE A 380 11.32 9.87 -4.32
N GLY A 381 10.17 9.20 -4.11
CA GLY A 381 9.57 9.04 -2.79
C GLY A 381 10.52 8.44 -1.75
N ARG A 382 11.32 7.46 -2.16
CA ARG A 382 12.33 6.80 -1.32
C ARG A 382 13.36 7.75 -0.70
N LEU A 383 13.59 8.91 -1.32
CA LEU A 383 14.57 9.90 -0.88
C LEU A 383 13.94 11.10 -0.14
N THR A 384 12.63 11.11 0.09
CA THR A 384 11.93 12.24 0.75
C THR A 384 11.92 12.15 2.29
N ASN A 385 12.82 11.37 2.90
CA ASN A 385 12.80 11.03 4.33
C ASN A 385 12.92 12.23 5.30
N THR A 386 13.40 13.38 4.83
CA THR A 386 13.53 14.62 5.62
C THR A 386 12.54 15.70 5.20
N LEU A 387 11.65 15.39 4.27
CA LEU A 387 10.72 16.35 3.68
C LEU A 387 9.31 16.11 4.20
N ARG A 388 8.49 17.16 4.14
CA ARG A 388 7.04 17.05 4.19
C ARG A 388 6.53 17.26 2.78
N VAL A 389 5.80 16.30 2.25
CA VAL A 389 5.40 16.29 0.85
C VAL A 389 3.89 16.14 0.76
N VAL A 390 3.23 16.97 -0.04
CA VAL A 390 1.88 16.70 -0.53
C VAL A 390 2.04 16.15 -1.94
N ALA A 391 1.64 14.90 -2.15
CA ALA A 391 1.72 14.25 -3.45
C ALA A 391 0.41 14.44 -4.22
N TYR A 392 0.53 14.77 -5.51
CA TYR A 392 -0.58 15.10 -6.38
C TYR A 392 -0.78 14.05 -7.48
N GLU A 393 -2.02 13.97 -7.98
CA GLU A 393 -2.35 13.25 -9.21
C GLU A 393 -2.87 14.20 -10.27
N TRP A 394 -2.55 13.90 -11.52
CA TRP A 394 -3.11 14.62 -12.64
C TRP A 394 -4.50 14.08 -12.97
N THR A 395 -5.44 14.97 -13.26
CA THR A 395 -6.76 14.63 -13.77
C THR A 395 -7.25 15.65 -14.78
N ASP A 396 -7.97 15.17 -15.78
CA ASP A 396 -8.74 15.93 -16.75
C ASP A 396 -10.24 15.56 -16.68
N SER A 397 -10.65 14.84 -15.63
CA SER A 397 -12.05 14.47 -15.46
C SER A 397 -12.92 15.71 -15.27
N ASP A 398 -14.03 15.73 -16.01
CA ASP A 398 -15.09 16.71 -15.87
C ASP A 398 -15.74 16.64 -14.48
N ALA A 399 -16.44 17.70 -14.10
CA ALA A 399 -17.24 17.68 -12.88
C ALA A 399 -18.38 16.66 -12.99
N PRO A 400 -18.92 16.14 -11.86
CA PRO A 400 -20.02 15.17 -11.88
C PRO A 400 -21.29 15.65 -12.61
N ASP A 401 -21.48 16.97 -12.71
CA ASP A 401 -22.59 17.60 -13.43
C ASP A 401 -22.33 17.77 -14.94
N GLY A 402 -21.18 17.28 -15.43
CA GLY A 402 -20.75 17.39 -16.83
C GLY A 402 -20.10 18.73 -17.18
N THR A 403 -19.83 19.60 -16.19
CA THR A 403 -19.10 20.85 -16.44
C THR A 403 -17.66 20.54 -16.82
N PHE A 404 -17.22 21.10 -17.95
CA PHE A 404 -15.84 20.99 -18.40
C PHE A 404 -14.87 21.54 -17.35
N MET A 405 -13.89 20.73 -16.97
CA MET A 405 -12.82 21.13 -16.07
C MET A 405 -11.48 21.08 -16.81
N PRO A 406 -10.64 22.12 -16.74
CA PRO A 406 -9.33 22.06 -17.35
C PRO A 406 -8.44 21.03 -16.63
N PRO A 407 -7.38 20.50 -17.29
CA PRO A 407 -6.41 19.62 -16.66
C PRO A 407 -5.83 20.27 -15.42
N ARG A 408 -5.71 19.49 -14.33
CA ARG A 408 -5.30 19.99 -13.02
C ARG A 408 -4.58 18.91 -12.22
N TYR A 409 -3.94 19.35 -11.14
CA TYR A 409 -3.34 18.47 -10.15
C TYR A 409 -4.19 18.47 -8.87
N GLU A 410 -4.66 17.30 -8.46
CA GLU A 410 -5.46 17.11 -7.24
C GLU A 410 -4.57 16.59 -6.11
N PRO A 411 -4.64 17.16 -4.89
CA PRO A 411 -3.87 16.70 -3.75
C PRO A 411 -4.41 15.36 -3.24
N ILE A 412 -3.54 14.36 -3.07
CA ILE A 412 -3.97 13.00 -2.74
C ILE A 412 -3.57 12.59 -1.32
N VAL A 413 -2.30 12.74 -0.98
CA VAL A 413 -1.77 12.35 0.34
C VAL A 413 -0.70 13.32 0.82
N GLN A 414 -0.70 13.56 2.13
CA GLN A 414 0.38 14.22 2.82
C GLN A 414 1.32 13.17 3.41
N LEU A 415 2.57 13.23 3.04
CA LEU A 415 3.63 12.31 3.41
C LEU A 415 4.58 12.95 4.40
N ARG A 416 4.89 12.18 5.43
CA ARG A 416 5.96 12.45 6.38
C ARG A 416 6.63 11.12 6.70
N ALA A 417 7.69 10.82 5.97
CA ALA A 417 8.46 9.62 6.20
C ALA A 417 9.14 9.62 7.59
N SER A 418 9.49 8.42 8.06
CA SER A 418 10.19 8.20 9.33
C SER A 418 9.44 8.62 10.60
N THR A 419 8.11 8.76 10.55
CA THR A 419 7.31 8.96 11.78
C THR A 419 6.88 7.62 12.39
N PRO A 420 6.66 7.55 13.71
CA PRO A 420 6.10 6.37 14.35
C PRO A 420 4.68 6.01 13.90
N ALA A 421 3.93 6.98 13.35
CA ALA A 421 2.55 6.80 12.93
C ALA A 421 2.42 6.28 11.48
N GLY A 422 3.53 6.09 10.77
CA GLY A 422 3.55 5.71 9.36
C GLY A 422 3.98 6.85 8.43
N VAL A 423 4.02 6.55 7.12
CA VAL A 423 4.49 7.48 6.09
C VAL A 423 3.41 8.46 5.63
N ILE A 424 2.16 8.02 5.58
CA ILE A 424 1.01 8.83 5.18
C ILE A 424 0.46 9.48 6.45
N GLU A 425 0.64 10.80 6.58
CA GLU A 425 0.17 11.59 7.72
C GLU A 425 -1.33 11.92 7.55
N ARG A 426 -1.79 12.08 6.31
CA ARG A 426 -3.18 12.41 5.98
C ARG A 426 -3.52 11.98 4.55
N VAL A 427 -4.70 11.40 4.36
CA VAL A 427 -5.36 11.25 3.04
C VAL A 427 -6.16 12.52 2.77
N ILE A 428 -6.00 13.11 1.58
CA ILE A 428 -6.58 14.41 1.21
C ILE A 428 -7.65 14.26 0.12
N VAL A 429 -7.52 13.27 -0.76
CA VAL A 429 -8.43 13.07 -1.89
C VAL A 429 -9.89 12.95 -1.41
N ALA A 430 -10.79 13.66 -2.09
CA ALA A 430 -12.22 13.55 -1.84
C ALA A 430 -12.76 12.23 -2.39
N ASP A 431 -13.73 11.63 -1.70
CA ASP A 431 -14.46 10.50 -2.24
C ASP A 431 -15.27 10.93 -3.47
N ALA A 432 -15.18 10.12 -4.53
CA ALA A 432 -16.20 10.14 -5.57
C ALA A 432 -17.40 9.37 -5.03
N GLU A 433 -18.44 10.09 -4.59
CA GLU A 433 -19.73 9.50 -4.18
C GLU A 433 -20.44 8.80 -5.35
#